data_AF-A0A0Q0AL24-F1
#
_entry.id   AF-A0A0Q0AL24-F1
#
_cell.length_a   1.000
_cell.length_b   1.000
_cell.length_c   1.000
_cell.angle_alpha   90.00
_cell.angle_beta   90.00
_cell.angle_gamma   90.00
#
_symmetry.space_group_name_H-M   'P 1'
#
loop_
_entity.id
_entity.type
_entity.pdbx_description
1 polymer ?
#
loop_
_entity_poly.entity_id
_entity_poly.type
_entity_poly.pdbx_seq_one_letter_code
_entity_poly.pdbx_strand_id
1 'polypeptide(L)'
;MFSVSLKALGVHTIDVAEIGNILLNEATLTMVAVNQHLDPVDTITKALTIAKDLLSRDIEHQISLRTCRALENSLSRIYNKTIGLSNIQSMAAKMLDPSEIEKLYTQNKILYTALLTSDNLDEILKHFNHKGLLPNICAAFELGKNGYEKLVLRMLNSDQREEIIQGFTKYVASL
;
A
#
# COMPACT_ATOMS: atom_id res chain seq x y z
N MET A 1 -2.34 0.90 -13.74
CA MET A 1 -2.26 1.34 -15.16
C MET A 1 -1.50 2.66 -15.37
N PHE A 2 -1.47 3.60 -14.42
CA PHE A 2 -0.58 4.79 -14.48
C PHE A 2 0.92 4.44 -14.48
N SER A 3 1.31 3.33 -13.84
CA SER A 3 2.70 2.88 -13.80
C SER A 3 3.27 2.54 -15.18
N VAL A 4 2.45 2.06 -16.13
CA VAL A 4 2.93 1.64 -17.45
C VAL A 4 3.33 2.84 -18.32
N SER A 5 2.59 3.96 -18.27
CA SER A 5 2.92 5.17 -19.04
C SER A 5 4.07 5.97 -18.43
N LEU A 6 4.20 5.96 -17.09
CA LEU A 6 5.29 6.63 -16.38
C LEU A 6 6.61 5.87 -16.52
N LYS A 7 6.57 4.52 -16.48
CA LYS A 7 7.75 3.68 -16.66
C LYS A 7 8.38 3.87 -18.06
N ALA A 8 7.57 4.10 -19.09
CA ALA A 8 8.06 4.44 -20.44
C ALA A 8 8.80 5.78 -20.50
N LEU A 9 8.60 6.66 -19.50
CA LEU A 9 9.30 7.94 -19.34
C LEU A 9 10.46 7.85 -18.33
N GLY A 10 10.85 6.65 -17.90
CA GLY A 10 11.86 6.45 -16.86
C GLY A 10 11.41 6.85 -15.45
N VAL A 11 10.10 7.02 -15.22
CA VAL A 11 9.55 7.35 -13.91
C VAL A 11 9.11 6.06 -13.22
N HIS A 12 9.82 5.70 -12.15
CA HIS A 12 9.57 4.51 -11.34
C HIS A 12 8.74 4.90 -10.10
N THR A 13 7.75 4.06 -9.77
CA THR A 13 6.90 4.24 -8.59
C THR A 13 7.19 3.15 -7.58
N ILE A 14 7.14 3.48 -6.29
CA ILE A 14 7.22 2.50 -5.21
C ILE A 14 5.86 1.81 -5.12
N ASP A 15 5.87 0.47 -5.11
CA ASP A 15 4.66 -0.35 -5.05
C ASP A 15 4.18 -0.52 -3.60
N VAL A 16 3.82 0.59 -2.95
CA VAL A 16 3.21 0.61 -1.61
C VAL A 16 2.08 1.63 -1.56
N ALA A 17 1.04 1.34 -0.77
CA ALA A 17 -0.13 2.22 -0.64
C ALA A 17 0.17 3.50 0.19
N GLU A 18 1.19 3.43 1.04
CA GLU A 18 1.71 4.52 1.87
C GLU A 18 3.25 4.41 1.88
N ILE A 19 3.97 5.52 1.67
CA ILE A 19 5.44 5.57 1.70
C ILE A 19 6.04 4.92 2.96
N GLY A 20 5.46 5.15 4.14
CA GLY A 20 5.90 4.60 5.42
C GLY A 20 5.76 3.08 5.52
N ASN A 21 4.89 2.46 4.71
CA ASN A 21 4.78 1.00 4.64
C ASN A 21 6.07 0.35 4.12
N ILE A 22 6.95 1.10 3.43
CA ILE A 22 8.27 0.61 3.01
C ILE A 22 9.10 0.12 4.20
N LEU A 23 8.89 0.70 5.37
CA LEU A 23 9.61 0.35 6.60
C LEU A 23 9.09 -0.93 7.24
N LEU A 24 7.94 -1.44 6.80
CA LEU A 24 7.20 -2.51 7.46
C LEU A 24 7.26 -3.85 6.71
N ASN A 25 8.00 -3.93 5.60
CA ASN A 25 8.14 -5.22 4.91
C ASN A 25 8.78 -6.27 5.79
N GLU A 26 8.51 -7.52 5.49
CA GLU A 26 8.99 -8.65 6.28
C GLU A 26 10.51 -8.67 6.43
N ALA A 27 11.27 -8.28 5.39
CA ALA A 27 12.73 -8.24 5.46
C ALA A 27 13.22 -7.15 6.45
N THR A 28 12.62 -5.96 6.40
CA THR A 28 12.97 -4.83 7.28
C THR A 28 12.61 -5.13 8.73
N LEU A 29 11.41 -5.66 8.98
CA LEU A 29 11.01 -6.08 10.30
C LEU A 29 11.89 -7.20 10.85
N THR A 30 12.30 -8.16 10.00
CA THR A 30 13.23 -9.25 10.40
C THR A 30 14.58 -8.69 10.84
N MET A 31 15.18 -7.79 10.05
CA MET A 31 16.46 -7.17 10.40
C MET A 31 16.38 -6.37 11.71
N VAL A 32 15.31 -5.60 11.89
CA VAL A 32 15.12 -4.83 13.13
C VAL A 32 14.88 -5.76 14.32
N ALA A 33 14.12 -6.85 14.15
CA ALA A 33 13.91 -7.85 15.20
C ALA A 33 15.24 -8.48 15.64
N VAL A 34 16.07 -8.93 14.70
CA VAL A 34 17.40 -9.48 14.98
C VAL A 34 18.29 -8.47 15.71
N ASN A 35 18.32 -7.21 15.24
CA ASN A 35 19.08 -6.13 15.87
C ASN A 35 18.66 -5.89 17.33
N GLN A 36 17.36 -6.02 17.61
CA GLN A 36 16.77 -5.86 18.93
C GLN A 36 16.75 -7.15 19.77
N HIS A 37 17.37 -8.23 19.30
CA HIS A 37 17.37 -9.54 19.95
C HIS A 37 15.95 -10.11 20.20
N LEU A 38 15.02 -9.80 19.30
CA LEU A 38 13.67 -10.35 19.26
C LEU A 38 13.61 -11.55 18.31
N ASP A 39 12.64 -12.44 18.52
CA ASP A 39 12.35 -13.50 17.56
C ASP A 39 11.70 -12.91 16.29
N PRO A 40 12.32 -13.10 15.10
CA PRO A 40 11.77 -12.54 13.87
C PRO A 40 10.42 -13.13 13.47
N VAL A 41 10.21 -14.43 13.66
CA VAL A 41 8.98 -15.11 13.24
C VAL A 41 7.80 -14.60 14.05
N ASP A 42 7.96 -14.49 15.36
CA ASP A 42 6.95 -13.92 16.26
C ASP A 42 6.70 -12.45 15.94
N THR A 43 7.74 -11.69 15.59
CA THR A 43 7.62 -10.27 15.23
C THR A 43 6.81 -10.07 13.96
N ILE A 44 7.10 -10.84 12.90
CA ILE A 44 6.31 -10.80 11.66
C ILE A 44 4.88 -11.25 11.90
N THR A 45 4.67 -12.30 12.69
CA THR A 45 3.33 -12.80 13.03
C THR A 45 2.51 -11.72 13.73
N LYS A 46 3.09 -11.04 14.75
CA LYS A 46 2.44 -9.92 15.44
C LYS A 46 2.13 -8.77 14.49
N ALA A 47 3.07 -8.40 13.62
CA ALA A 47 2.87 -7.33 12.64
C ALA A 47 1.72 -7.65 11.67
N LEU A 48 1.66 -8.90 11.18
CA LEU A 48 0.59 -9.40 10.33
C LEU A 48 -0.77 -9.37 11.04
N THR A 49 -0.84 -9.82 12.31
CA THR A 49 -2.06 -9.74 13.12
C THR A 49 -2.53 -8.31 13.27
N ILE A 50 -1.65 -7.37 13.63
CA ILE A 50 -1.98 -5.94 13.77
C ILE A 50 -2.50 -5.38 12.44
N ALA A 51 -1.85 -5.70 11.33
CA ALA A 51 -2.25 -5.25 10.00
C ALA A 51 -3.65 -5.76 9.63
N LYS A 52 -3.92 -7.06 9.85
CA LYS A 52 -5.23 -7.69 9.60
C LYS A 52 -6.32 -7.09 10.50
N ASP A 53 -6.03 -6.87 11.78
CA ASP A 53 -6.99 -6.30 12.72
C ASP A 53 -7.36 -4.86 12.35
N LEU A 54 -6.38 -4.05 11.95
CA LEU A 54 -6.63 -2.68 11.47
C LEU A 54 -7.39 -2.70 10.15
N LEU A 55 -6.98 -3.56 9.20
CA LEU A 55 -7.66 -3.68 7.91
C LEU A 55 -9.11 -4.13 8.08
N SER A 56 -9.39 -5.08 8.97
CA SER A 56 -10.73 -5.59 9.24
C SER A 56 -11.65 -4.49 9.77
N ARG A 57 -11.14 -3.64 10.68
CA ARG A 57 -11.88 -2.50 11.23
C ARG A 57 -12.17 -1.41 10.20
N ASP A 58 -11.34 -1.27 9.18
CA ASP A 58 -11.43 -0.20 8.16
C ASP A 58 -11.83 -0.72 6.76
N ILE A 59 -12.24 -1.99 6.63
CA ILE A 59 -12.35 -2.65 5.32
C ILE A 59 -13.33 -1.95 4.39
N GLU A 60 -14.50 -1.56 4.89
CA GLU A 60 -15.54 -0.91 4.10
C GLU A 60 -15.07 0.46 3.59
N HIS A 61 -14.36 1.20 4.43
CA HIS A 61 -13.78 2.47 4.08
C HIS A 61 -12.67 2.32 3.03
N GLN A 62 -11.82 1.29 3.13
CA GLN A 62 -10.79 1.00 2.12
C GLN A 62 -11.40 0.61 0.76
N ILE A 63 -12.44 -0.23 0.76
CA ILE A 63 -13.19 -0.60 -0.46
C ILE A 63 -13.79 0.66 -1.11
N SER A 64 -14.46 1.49 -0.30
CA SER A 64 -15.10 2.72 -0.76
C SER A 64 -14.08 3.72 -1.31
N LEU A 65 -13.01 3.99 -0.57
CA LEU A 65 -11.95 4.92 -0.95
C LEU A 65 -11.30 4.50 -2.28
N ARG A 66 -10.98 3.22 -2.44
CA ARG A 66 -10.38 2.69 -3.68
C ARG A 66 -11.35 2.76 -4.86
N THR A 67 -12.63 2.51 -4.62
CA THR A 67 -13.69 2.64 -5.64
C THR A 67 -13.84 4.08 -6.10
N CYS A 68 -13.97 5.03 -5.16
CA CYS A 68 -14.06 6.46 -5.48
C CYS A 68 -12.83 6.94 -6.26
N ARG A 69 -11.61 6.56 -5.85
CA ARG A 69 -10.38 6.90 -6.58
C ARG A 69 -10.36 6.31 -8.00
N ALA A 70 -10.88 5.10 -8.20
CA ALA A 70 -10.97 4.51 -9.54
C ALA A 70 -11.95 5.27 -10.44
N LEU A 71 -13.07 5.75 -9.86
CA LEU A 71 -14.04 6.59 -10.56
C LEU A 71 -13.44 7.97 -10.88
N GLU A 72 -12.81 8.64 -9.91
CA GLU A 72 -12.10 9.92 -10.11
C GLU A 72 -11.02 9.81 -11.21
N ASN A 73 -10.26 8.72 -11.21
CA ASN A 73 -9.28 8.45 -12.26
C ASN A 73 -9.91 8.21 -13.64
N SER A 74 -11.12 7.68 -13.68
CA SER A 74 -11.88 7.52 -14.92
C SER A 74 -12.46 8.86 -15.39
N LEU A 75 -12.94 9.70 -14.47
CA LEU A 75 -13.49 11.03 -14.74
C LEU A 75 -12.41 12.06 -15.11
N SER A 76 -11.25 12.04 -14.46
CA SER A 76 -10.13 12.93 -14.84
C SER A 76 -9.58 12.65 -16.24
N ARG A 77 -9.94 11.50 -16.85
CA ARG A 77 -9.69 11.18 -18.25
C ARG A 77 -10.77 11.70 -19.20
N ILE A 78 -11.70 12.53 -18.73
CA ILE A 78 -12.57 13.35 -19.59
C ILE A 78 -11.64 14.09 -20.56
N TYR A 79 -11.62 13.59 -21.78
CA TYR A 79 -10.79 14.15 -22.83
C TYR A 79 -11.32 15.56 -23.11
N ASN A 80 -10.45 16.56 -22.97
CA ASN A 80 -10.64 17.86 -23.62
C ASN A 80 -10.76 17.76 -25.16
N LYS A 81 -10.62 16.54 -25.72
CA LYS A 81 -10.84 16.17 -27.13
C LYS A 81 -12.27 15.69 -27.43
N THR A 82 -13.13 15.47 -26.43
CA THR A 82 -14.53 15.11 -26.68
C THR A 82 -15.30 16.34 -27.13
N ILE A 83 -15.72 16.37 -28.39
CA ILE A 83 -16.39 17.53 -29.01
C ILE A 83 -17.88 17.25 -29.20
N GLY A 84 -18.71 18.22 -28.82
CA GLY A 84 -20.17 18.21 -29.02
C GLY A 84 -20.96 17.71 -27.80
N LEU A 85 -22.10 18.36 -27.54
CA LEU A 85 -22.92 18.14 -26.35
C LEU A 85 -23.34 16.67 -26.15
N SER A 86 -23.84 16.02 -27.21
CA SER A 86 -24.29 14.62 -27.14
C SER A 86 -23.16 13.65 -26.77
N ASN A 87 -21.96 13.87 -27.30
CA ASN A 87 -20.79 13.04 -27.00
C ASN A 87 -20.34 13.21 -25.54
N ILE A 88 -20.35 14.45 -25.04
CA ILE A 88 -20.04 14.74 -23.63
C ILE A 88 -21.06 14.07 -22.71
N GLN A 89 -22.35 14.17 -23.01
CA GLN A 89 -23.43 13.54 -22.24
C GLN A 89 -23.32 12.00 -22.23
N SER A 90 -23.07 11.39 -23.39
CA SER A 90 -22.91 9.93 -23.50
C SER A 90 -21.70 9.42 -22.71
N MET A 91 -20.57 10.13 -22.79
CA MET A 91 -19.37 9.80 -22.02
C MET A 91 -19.62 9.91 -20.51
N ALA A 92 -20.25 10.99 -20.04
CA ALA A 92 -20.58 11.18 -18.64
C ALA A 92 -21.54 10.08 -18.12
N ALA A 93 -22.58 9.75 -18.90
CA ALA A 93 -23.54 8.70 -18.55
C ALA A 93 -22.85 7.32 -18.44
N LYS A 94 -21.92 7.01 -19.35
CA LYS A 94 -21.15 5.76 -19.30
C LYS A 94 -20.22 5.67 -18.09
N MET A 95 -19.59 6.78 -17.70
CA MET A 95 -18.66 6.81 -16.56
C MET A 95 -19.37 6.73 -15.21
N LEU A 96 -20.62 7.19 -15.14
CA LEU A 96 -21.46 7.16 -13.94
C LEU A 96 -22.51 6.05 -14.01
N ASP A 97 -22.31 5.07 -14.90
CA ASP A 97 -23.21 3.94 -15.03
C ASP A 97 -23.19 3.10 -13.73
N PRO A 98 -24.35 2.90 -13.06
CA PRO A 98 -24.40 2.19 -11.80
C PRO A 98 -23.82 0.77 -11.87
N SER A 99 -23.94 0.08 -13.01
CA SER A 99 -23.43 -1.29 -13.16
C SER A 99 -21.89 -1.34 -13.16
N GLU A 100 -21.24 -0.35 -13.76
CA GLU A 100 -19.78 -0.23 -13.73
C GLU A 100 -19.28 0.15 -12.32
N ILE A 101 -20.03 0.98 -11.59
CA ILE A 101 -19.72 1.33 -10.19
C ILE A 101 -19.82 0.08 -9.30
N GLU A 102 -20.90 -0.70 -9.42
CA GLU A 102 -21.11 -1.93 -8.64
C GLU A 102 -20.01 -2.97 -8.92
N LYS A 103 -19.62 -3.10 -10.19
CA LYS A 103 -18.52 -3.98 -10.60
C LYS A 103 -17.20 -3.55 -9.98
N LEU A 104 -16.85 -2.26 -10.02
CA LEU A 104 -15.62 -1.74 -9.40
C LEU A 104 -15.61 -1.97 -7.89
N TYR A 105 -16.73 -1.68 -7.21
CA TYR A 105 -16.87 -1.92 -5.79
C TYR A 105 -16.69 -3.42 -5.46
N THR A 106 -17.34 -4.30 -6.21
CA THR A 106 -17.24 -5.76 -6.03
C THR A 106 -15.82 -6.27 -6.23
N GLN A 107 -15.10 -5.78 -7.24
CA GLN A 107 -13.69 -6.11 -7.46
C GLN A 107 -12.81 -5.67 -6.28
N ASN A 108 -13.02 -4.46 -5.77
CA ASN A 108 -12.28 -3.97 -4.61
C ASN A 108 -12.63 -4.76 -3.34
N LYS A 109 -13.90 -5.15 -3.16
CA LYS A 109 -14.33 -6.02 -2.07
C LYS A 109 -13.61 -7.36 -2.11
N ILE A 110 -13.59 -8.03 -3.27
CA ILE A 110 -12.86 -9.29 -3.46
C ILE A 110 -11.38 -9.13 -3.09
N LEU A 111 -10.73 -8.06 -3.57
CA LEU A 111 -9.33 -7.78 -3.25
C LEU A 111 -9.11 -7.64 -1.73
N TYR A 112 -9.86 -6.77 -1.05
CA TYR A 112 -9.64 -6.54 0.39
C TYR A 112 -10.03 -7.75 1.25
N THR A 113 -11.04 -8.52 0.85
CA THR A 113 -11.36 -9.79 1.50
C THR A 113 -10.22 -10.80 1.33
N ALA A 114 -9.62 -10.90 0.14
CA ALA A 114 -8.47 -11.78 -0.10
C ALA A 114 -7.24 -11.37 0.75
N LEU A 115 -7.01 -10.07 0.92
CA LEU A 115 -5.94 -9.55 1.79
C LEU A 115 -6.13 -9.93 3.26
N LEU A 116 -7.36 -9.91 3.77
CA LEU A 116 -7.65 -10.36 5.15
C LEU A 116 -7.33 -11.84 5.37
N THR A 117 -7.55 -12.66 4.34
CA THR A 117 -7.26 -14.11 4.38
C THR A 117 -5.81 -14.44 4.02
N SER A 118 -5.05 -13.47 3.52
CA SER A 118 -3.66 -13.66 3.10
C SER A 118 -2.73 -13.74 4.31
N ASP A 119 -1.77 -14.67 4.29
CA ASP A 119 -0.69 -14.72 5.29
C ASP A 119 0.58 -14.00 4.82
N ASN A 120 0.42 -13.03 3.91
CA ASN A 120 1.51 -12.25 3.34
C ASN A 120 1.35 -10.78 3.75
N LEU A 121 2.23 -10.32 4.64
CA LEU A 121 2.21 -8.94 5.12
C LEU A 121 2.54 -7.95 3.98
N ASP A 122 3.50 -8.30 3.12
CA ASP A 122 3.92 -7.45 2.01
C ASP A 122 2.75 -7.13 1.05
N GLU A 123 1.83 -8.08 0.81
CA GLU A 123 0.62 -7.85 0.00
C GLU A 123 -0.38 -6.90 0.68
N ILE A 124 -0.52 -6.95 2.00
CA ILE A 124 -1.35 -5.99 2.74
C ILE A 124 -0.74 -4.59 2.60
N LEU A 125 0.57 -4.45 2.76
CA LEU A 125 1.29 -3.17 2.70
C LEU A 125 1.19 -2.47 1.33
N LYS A 126 1.09 -3.24 0.23
CA LYS A 126 0.86 -2.75 -1.13
C LYS A 126 -0.48 -2.04 -1.32
N HIS A 127 -1.48 -2.38 -0.51
CA HIS A 127 -2.87 -1.97 -0.75
C HIS A 127 -3.55 -1.26 0.41
N PHE A 128 -3.02 -1.38 1.62
CA PHE A 128 -3.62 -0.79 2.80
C PHE A 128 -3.09 0.63 3.05
N ASN A 129 -3.90 1.61 2.68
CA ASN A 129 -3.58 3.03 2.87
C ASN A 129 -4.11 3.49 4.24
N HIS A 130 -3.31 3.30 5.28
CA HIS A 130 -3.71 3.63 6.65
C HIS A 130 -2.53 4.19 7.46
N LYS A 131 -2.57 5.49 7.77
CA LYS A 131 -1.50 6.20 8.50
C LYS A 131 -1.22 5.64 9.90
N GLY A 132 -2.20 4.96 10.50
CA GLY A 132 -2.02 4.30 11.80
C GLY A 132 -1.25 2.98 11.73
N LEU A 133 -0.99 2.41 10.55
CA LEU A 133 -0.36 1.08 10.45
C LEU A 133 1.07 1.08 11.00
N LEU A 134 1.91 2.00 10.51
CA LEU A 134 3.29 2.17 10.95
C LEU A 134 3.42 2.31 12.48
N PRO A 135 2.75 3.27 13.15
CA PRO A 135 2.90 3.43 14.60
C PRO A 135 2.36 2.22 15.40
N ASN A 136 1.33 1.52 14.92
CA ASN A 136 0.80 0.33 15.61
C ASN A 136 1.75 -0.87 15.50
N ILE A 137 2.33 -1.13 14.31
CA ILE A 137 3.30 -2.21 14.16
C ILE A 137 4.60 -1.88 14.91
N CYS A 138 5.09 -0.64 14.82
CA CYS A 138 6.33 -0.23 15.48
C CYS A 138 6.24 -0.26 17.01
N ALA A 139 5.03 -0.12 17.58
CA ALA A 139 4.83 -0.24 19.02
C ALA A 139 5.22 -1.62 19.56
N ALA A 140 5.19 -2.67 18.73
CA ALA A 140 5.61 -4.01 19.11
C ALA A 140 7.11 -4.13 19.44
N PHE A 141 7.92 -3.13 19.05
CA PHE A 141 9.36 -3.08 19.34
C PHE A 141 9.70 -2.32 20.63
N GLU A 142 8.72 -1.68 21.28
CA GLU A 142 8.90 -0.93 22.54
C GLU A 142 9.97 0.18 22.50
N LEU A 143 10.30 0.69 21.32
CA LEU A 143 11.38 1.68 21.11
C LEU A 143 11.02 3.13 21.47
N GLY A 144 9.84 3.35 22.06
CA GLY A 144 9.31 4.69 22.31
C GLY A 144 8.95 5.45 21.02
N LYS A 145 8.59 6.73 21.17
CA LYS A 145 8.09 7.55 20.05
C LYS A 145 9.15 7.72 18.95
N ASN A 146 8.80 7.32 17.73
CA ASN A 146 9.64 7.34 16.53
C ASN A 146 10.97 6.56 16.69
N GLY A 147 11.05 5.65 17.67
CA GLY A 147 12.28 4.92 17.97
C GLY A 147 12.64 3.91 16.88
N TYR A 148 11.62 3.29 16.28
CA TYR A 148 11.78 2.35 15.18
C TYR A 148 12.42 3.02 13.95
N GLU A 149 11.88 4.16 13.50
CA GLU A 149 12.39 4.89 12.34
C GLU A 149 13.82 5.38 12.59
N LYS A 150 14.11 5.87 13.80
CA LYS A 150 15.48 6.25 14.20
C LYS A 150 16.45 5.08 14.20
N LEU A 151 15.98 3.89 14.60
CA LEU A 151 16.79 2.68 14.57
C LEU A 151 17.09 2.25 13.14
N VAL A 152 16.07 2.19 12.28
CA VAL A 152 16.27 1.88 10.84
C VAL A 152 17.23 2.86 10.19
N LEU A 153 17.11 4.17 10.49
CA LEU A 153 18.07 5.18 10.02
C LEU A 153 19.49 4.94 10.55
N ARG A 154 19.65 4.45 11.78
CA ARG A 154 20.97 4.10 12.32
C ARG A 154 21.56 2.88 11.63
N MET A 155 20.76 1.85 11.37
CA MET A 155 21.17 0.65 10.65
C MET A 155 21.57 0.97 9.20
N LEU A 156 20.88 1.90 8.54
CA LEU A 156 21.27 2.43 7.23
C LEU A 156 22.65 3.13 7.21
N ASN A 157 23.11 3.60 8.37
CA ASN A 157 24.40 4.25 8.55
C ASN A 157 25.45 3.31 9.19
N SER A 158 25.18 2.01 9.26
CA SER A 158 26.10 1.00 9.76
C SER A 158 26.53 0.03 8.65
N ASP A 159 27.26 -0.99 9.05
CA ASP A 159 27.56 -2.19 8.27
C ASP A 159 26.31 -2.95 7.76
N GLN A 160 25.13 -2.71 8.33
CA GLN A 160 23.84 -3.33 7.95
C GLN A 160 23.12 -2.62 6.79
N ARG A 161 23.78 -1.63 6.17
CA ARG A 161 23.18 -0.76 5.16
C ARG A 161 22.65 -1.53 3.96
N GLU A 162 23.43 -2.49 3.45
CA GLU A 162 23.09 -3.21 2.22
C GLU A 162 21.86 -4.09 2.42
N GLU A 163 21.76 -4.77 3.55
CA GLU A 163 20.62 -5.60 3.91
C GLU A 163 19.35 -4.75 4.05
N ILE A 164 19.43 -3.57 4.70
CA ILE A 164 18.28 -2.67 4.82
C ILE A 164 17.84 -2.14 3.45
N ILE A 165 18.78 -1.76 2.59
CA ILE A 165 18.47 -1.33 1.22
C ILE A 165 17.80 -2.45 0.44
N GLN A 166 18.28 -3.70 0.56
CA GLN A 166 17.65 -4.85 -0.09
C GLN A 166 16.18 -5.01 0.34
N GLY A 167 15.89 -4.82 1.64
CA GLY A 167 14.51 -4.80 2.15
C GLY A 167 13.63 -3.76 1.44
N PHE A 168 14.13 -2.53 1.26
CA PHE A 168 13.38 -1.47 0.56
C PHE A 168 13.20 -1.75 -0.93
N THR A 169 14.19 -2.36 -1.59
CA THR A 169 14.14 -2.64 -3.02
C THR A 169 13.07 -3.65 -3.42
N LYS A 170 12.51 -4.45 -2.49
CA LYS A 170 11.33 -5.29 -2.78
C LYS A 170 10.16 -4.52 -3.39
N TYR A 171 10.00 -3.24 -3.03
CA TYR A 171 8.92 -2.39 -3.54
C TYR A 171 9.36 -1.39 -4.60
N VAL A 172 10.65 -1.32 -4.90
CA VAL A 172 11.18 -0.47 -5.95
C VAL A 172 11.32 -1.33 -7.20
N ALA A 173 10.68 -0.94 -8.30
CA ALA A 173 10.88 -1.64 -9.56
C ALA A 173 12.38 -1.70 -9.89
N SER A 174 12.89 -2.90 -10.17
CA SER A 174 14.30 -3.10 -10.54
C SER A 174 14.70 -2.10 -11.62
N LEU A 175 15.77 -1.35 -11.36
CA LEU A 175 16.39 -0.43 -12.31
C LEU A 175 16.85 -1.18 -13.57
#